data_AF-A0A6L7LZP0-F1
#
_entry.id   AF-A0A6L7LZP0-F1
#
_cell.length_a   1.000
_cell.length_b   1.000
_cell.length_c   1.000
_cell.angle_alpha   90.00
_cell.angle_beta   90.00
_cell.angle_gamma   90.00
#
_symmetry.space_group_name_H-M   'P 1'
#
loop_
_entity.id
_entity.type
_entity.pdbx_description
1 polymer ?
#
loop_
_entity_poly.entity_id
_entity_poly.type
_entity_poly.pdbx_seq_one_letter_code
_entity_poly.pdbx_strand_id
1 'polypeptide(L)' 'MTPKDIGEVIRQTRKAQGLRQDQLAAAAGVGQRFLVELEAGKSTAQIGKALNVLAALGCSLNIKAPNDDTP' A
#
# COMPACT_ATOMS: atom_id res chain seq x y z
N MET A 1 13.09 1.41 5.47
CA MET A 1 11.68 1.18 5.12
C MET A 1 11.25 -0.18 5.65
N THR A 2 10.21 -0.22 6.46
CA THR A 2 9.57 -1.42 7.00
C THR A 2 8.19 -1.63 6.37
N PRO A 3 7.59 -2.82 6.46
CA PRO A 3 6.20 -3.04 6.04
C PRO A 3 5.20 -2.12 6.76
N LYS A 4 5.50 -1.71 8.00
CA LYS A 4 4.67 -0.77 8.76
C LYS A 4 4.67 0.63 8.14
N ASP A 5 5.82 1.09 7.65
CA ASP A 5 5.95 2.39 6.99
C ASP A 5 5.02 2.46 5.75
N ILE A 6 5.00 1.38 4.96
CA ILE A 6 4.11 1.25 3.79
C ILE A 6 2.64 1.21 4.22
N GLY A 7 2.31 0.39 5.22
CA GLY A 7 0.95 0.26 5.73
C GLY A 7 0.39 1.58 6.26
N GLU A 8 1.24 2.40 6.89
CA GLU A 8 0.87 3.72 7.38
C GLU A 8 0.59 4.71 6.23
N VAL A 9 1.44 4.74 5.19
CA VAL A 9 1.20 5.56 3.99
C VAL A 9 -0.14 5.20 3.34
N ILE A 10 -0.43 3.90 3.19
CA ILE A 10 -1.70 3.41 2.63
C ILE A 10 -2.88 3.89 3.49
N ARG A 11 -2.80 3.70 4.81
CA ARG A 11 -3.87 4.08 5.75
C ARG A 11 -4.12 5.58 5.75
N GLN A 12 -3.06 6.39 5.76
CA GLN A 12 -3.16 7.85 5.75
C GLN A 12 -3.77 8.35 4.44
N THR A 13 -3.28 7.86 3.30
CA THR A 13 -3.78 8.24 1.97
C THR A 13 -5.26 7.85 1.81
N ARG A 14 -5.63 6.62 2.20
CA ARG A 14 -7.03 6.17 2.18
C ARG A 14 -7.93 7.10 3.00
N LYS A 15 -7.52 7.45 4.22
CA LYS A 15 -8.29 8.34 5.09
C LYS A 15 -8.40 9.76 4.52
N ALA A 16 -7.34 10.28 3.91
CA ALA A 16 -7.37 11.59 3.25
C ALA A 16 -8.35 11.62 2.07
N GLN A 17 -8.55 10.50 1.39
CA GLN A 17 -9.55 10.33 0.33
C GLN A 17 -10.97 10.01 0.86
N GLY A 18 -11.18 9.95 2.18
CA GLY A 18 -12.48 9.65 2.78
C GLY A 18 -12.96 8.20 2.57
N LEU A 19 -12.08 7.29 2.14
CA LEU A 19 -12.43 5.92 1.83
C LEU A 19 -12.48 5.02 3.07
N ARG A 20 -13.47 4.15 3.13
CA ARG A 20 -13.50 3.00 4.04
C ARG A 20 -12.60 1.87 3.52
N GLN A 21 -12.23 0.96 4.42
CA GLN A 21 -11.34 -0.16 4.06
C GLN A 21 -11.95 -1.11 3.02
N ASP A 22 -13.23 -1.43 3.13
CA ASP A 22 -13.92 -2.26 2.12
C ASP A 22 -14.01 -1.59 0.75
N GLN A 23 -14.20 -0.26 0.70
CA GLN A 23 -14.19 0.50 -0.57
C GLN A 23 -12.83 0.41 -1.26
N LEU A 24 -11.74 0.66 -0.53
CA LEU A 24 -10.39 0.52 -1.10
C LEU A 24 -10.07 -0.93 -1.45
N ALA A 25 -10.47 -1.89 -0.60
CA ALA A 25 -10.24 -3.30 -0.86
C ALA A 25 -10.93 -3.76 -2.15
N ALA A 26 -12.18 -3.32 -2.37
CA ALA A 26 -12.90 -3.58 -3.61
C ALA A 26 -12.21 -2.95 -4.82
N ALA A 27 -11.81 -1.67 -4.73
CA ALA A 27 -11.12 -0.96 -5.81
C ALA A 27 -9.77 -1.62 -6.17
N ALA A 28 -9.05 -2.15 -5.18
CA ALA A 28 -7.77 -2.82 -5.37
C ALA A 28 -7.89 -4.32 -5.73
N GLY A 29 -9.10 -4.88 -5.76
CA GLY A 29 -9.32 -6.30 -6.02
C GLY A 29 -8.77 -7.23 -4.94
N VAL A 30 -8.79 -6.81 -3.68
CA VAL A 30 -8.29 -7.57 -2.53
C VAL A 30 -9.38 -7.79 -1.48
N GLY A 31 -9.19 -8.79 -0.62
CA GLY A 31 -10.08 -8.99 0.53
C GLY A 31 -9.90 -7.90 1.58
N GLN A 32 -10.98 -7.45 2.23
CA GLN A 32 -10.91 -6.44 3.30
C GLN A 32 -9.95 -6.84 4.43
N ARG A 33 -9.93 -8.13 4.83
CA ARG A 33 -8.99 -8.64 5.83
C ARG A 33 -7.53 -8.46 5.43
N PHE A 34 -7.22 -8.64 4.15
CA PHE A 34 -5.88 -8.36 3.63
C PHE A 34 -5.54 -6.88 3.79
N LEU A 35 -6.44 -5.96 3.44
CA LEU A 35 -6.18 -4.53 3.59
C LEU A 35 -5.98 -4.14 5.07
N VAL A 36 -6.77 -4.70 6.00
CA VAL A 36 -6.59 -4.47 7.44
C VAL A 36 -5.20 -4.90 7.90
N GLU A 37 -4.77 -6.11 7.51
CA GLU A 37 -3.46 -6.64 7.87
C GLU A 37 -2.31 -5.86 7.21
N LEU A 38 -2.51 -5.40 5.97
CA LEU A 38 -1.55 -4.57 5.24
C LEU A 38 -1.37 -3.20 5.91
N GLU A 39 -2.46 -2.51 6.26
CA GLU A 39 -2.42 -1.23 7.00
C GLU A 39 -1.81 -1.37 8.39
N ALA A 40 -1.88 -2.56 8.99
CA ALA A 40 -1.22 -2.88 10.26
C ALA A 40 0.28 -3.19 10.10
N GLY A 41 0.79 -3.28 8.87
CA GLY A 41 2.20 -3.56 8.58
C GLY A 41 2.57 -5.04 8.66
N LYS A 42 1.65 -5.96 8.33
CA LYS A 42 1.94 -7.41 8.30
C LYS A 42 3.16 -7.69 7.41
N SER A 43 4.21 -8.25 8.00
CA SER A 43 5.48 -8.52 7.32
C SER A 43 5.36 -9.53 6.17
N THR A 44 4.34 -10.39 6.22
CA THR A 44 4.03 -11.41 5.22
C THR A 44 2.91 -10.99 4.26
N ALA A 45 2.56 -9.71 4.20
CA ALA A 45 1.63 -9.20 3.20
C ALA A 45 2.21 -9.42 1.80
N GLN A 46 1.41 -10.03 0.91
CA GLN A 46 1.85 -10.31 -0.46
C GLN A 46 2.10 -9.01 -1.22
N ILE A 47 3.33 -8.85 -1.72
CA ILE A 47 3.77 -7.61 -2.38
C ILE A 47 2.90 -7.24 -3.59
N GLY A 48 2.50 -8.20 -4.43
CA GLY A 48 1.65 -7.92 -5.59
C GLY A 48 0.30 -7.29 -5.20
N LYS A 49 -0.31 -7.76 -4.11
CA LYS A 49 -1.57 -7.18 -3.60
C LYS A 49 -1.35 -5.81 -2.96
N ALA A 50 -0.21 -5.60 -2.30
CA ALA A 50 0.14 -4.29 -1.77
C ALA A 50 0.35 -3.25 -2.89
N LEU A 51 0.98 -3.64 -4.00
CA LEU A 51 1.13 -2.81 -5.19
C LEU A 51 -0.22 -2.46 -5.83
N ASN A 52 -1.16 -3.41 -5.91
CA ASN A 52 -2.52 -3.12 -6.39
C ASN A 52 -3.23 -2.08 -5.50
N VAL A 53 -3.07 -2.17 -4.18
CA VAL A 53 -3.63 -1.19 -3.23
C VAL A 53 -3.02 0.19 -3.44
N LEU A 54 -1.69 0.27 -3.60
CA LEU A 54 -1.01 1.54 -3.90
C LEU A 54 -1.50 2.14 -5.22
N ALA A 55 -1.62 1.33 -6.27
CA ALA A 55 -2.14 1.76 -7.56
C ALA A 55 -3.59 2.28 -7.47
N ALA A 56 -4.46 1.59 -6.73
CA ALA A 56 -5.85 2.00 -6.51
C ALA A 56 -5.96 3.34 -5.75
N LEU A 57 -4.98 3.67 -4.92
CA LEU A 57 -4.88 4.97 -4.24
C LEU A 57 -4.26 6.07 -5.11
N GLY A 58 -3.75 5.74 -6.31
CA GLY A 58 -2.97 6.65 -7.13
C GLY A 58 -1.54 6.89 -6.62
N CYS A 59 -1.02 6.01 -5.75
CA CYS A 59 0.35 6.10 -5.25
C CYS A 59 1.33 5.44 -6.22
N SER A 60 2.55 5.98 -6.30
CA SER A 60 3.67 5.37 -7.03
C SER A 60 4.76 4.93 -6.06
N LEU A 61 5.35 3.76 -6.32
CA LEU A 61 6.50 3.25 -5.57
C LEU A 61 7.76 3.46 -6.41
N ASN A 62 8.74 4.17 -5.87
CA ASN A 62 10.05 4.33 -6.49
C ASN A 62 11.09 3.44 -5.79
N ILE A 63 11.88 2.69 -6.57
CA ILE A 63 12.93 1.81 -6.07
C ILE A 63 14.25 2.33 -6.63
N LYS A 64 15.17 2.72 -5.74
CA LYS A 64 16.52 3.15 -6.12
C LYS A 64 17.49 2.00 -5.91
N ALA A 65 18.26 1.65 -6.95
CA ALA A 65 19.39 0.75 -6.78
C ALA A 65 20.57 1.49 -6.14
N PRO A 66 21.47 0.79 -5.41
CA PRO A 66 22.57 1.43 -4.69
C PRO A 66 23.53 2.26 -5.55
N ASN A 67 23.59 1.98 -6.85
CA ASN A 67 24.48 2.66 -7.81
C ASN A 67 23.69 3.49 -8.84
N ASP A 68 22.39 3.70 -8.63
CA ASP A 68 21.54 4.47 -9.54
C ASP A 68 21.53 5.94 -9.11
N ASP A 69 22.73 6.52 -9.08
CA ASP A 69 22.92 7.96 -9.22
C ASP A 69 22.92 8.25 -10.72
N THR A 70 21.74 8.19 -11.34
CA THR A 70 21.57 8.85 -12.63
C THR A 70 21.77 10.36 -12.38
N PRO A 71 22.71 11.03 -13.07
CA PRO A 71 22.96 12.47 -12.87
C PRO A 71 21.75 13.34 -13.20
#